data_AF-A0A158AEH6-F1
#
_entry.id   AF-A0A158AEH6-F1
#
_cell.length_a   1.000
_cell.length_b   1.000
_cell.length_c   1.000
_cell.angle_alpha   90.00
_cell.angle_beta   90.00
_cell.angle_gamma   90.00
#
_symmetry.space_group_name_H-M   'P 1'
#
loop_
_entity.id
_entity.type
_entity.pdbx_description
1 polymer ?
#
loop_
_entity_poly.entity_id
_entity_poly.type
_entity_poly.pdbx_seq_one_letter_code
_entity_poly.pdbx_strand_id
1 'polypeptide(L)' 'MNRYFTTRQGAVRRLMAIKREGTEAFRATVIGRQSDGSEVFGLERVLLQLRVGRIAYFSCGNSSDRDIVFVS' A
#
# COMPACT_ATOMS: atom_id res chain seq x y z
N MET A 1 8.78 3.30 -12.20
CA MET A 1 8.05 3.74 -10.99
C MET A 1 6.77 4.45 -11.40
N ASN A 2 5.62 3.79 -11.25
CA ASN A 2 4.33 4.37 -11.65
C ASN A 2 3.65 5.04 -10.47
N ARG A 3 2.84 6.07 -10.72
CA ARG A 3 2.08 6.81 -9.71
C ARG A 3 0.60 6.74 -10.02
N TYR A 4 -0.20 6.32 -9.04
CA TYR A 4 -1.65 6.18 -9.16
C TYR A 4 -2.36 7.00 -8.08
N PHE A 5 -3.53 7.52 -8.39
CA PHE A 5 -4.43 8.15 -7.43
C PHE A 5 -5.71 7.30 -7.35
N THR A 6 -6.18 7.05 -6.14
CA THR A 6 -7.39 6.27 -5.92
C THR A 6 -8.06 6.67 -4.61
N THR A 7 -9.35 6.39 -4.50
CA THR A 7 -10.05 6.46 -3.22
C THR A 7 -9.52 5.42 -2.24
N ARG A 8 -9.77 5.63 -0.94
CA ARG A 8 -9.53 4.63 0.11
C ARG A 8 -10.06 3.24 -0.23
N GLN A 9 -11.28 3.14 -0.79
CA GLN A 9 -11.85 1.85 -1.16
C GLN A 9 -11.08 1.18 -2.31
N GLY A 10 -10.64 1.94 -3.32
CA GLY A 10 -9.83 1.40 -4.40
C GLY A 10 -8.44 0.97 -3.92
N ALA A 11 -7.83 1.73 -3.01
CA ALA A 11 -6.57 1.36 -2.35
C ALA A 11 -6.72 0.03 -1.56
N VAL A 12 -7.82 -0.13 -0.81
CA VAL A 12 -8.12 -1.38 -0.08
C VAL A 12 -8.27 -2.55 -1.05
N ARG A 13 -9.00 -2.36 -2.17
CA ARG A 13 -9.15 -3.41 -3.20
C ARG A 13 -7.80 -3.82 -3.77
N ARG A 14 -6.90 -2.87 -4.05
CA ARG A 14 -5.56 -3.17 -4.57
C ARG A 14 -4.71 -3.96 -3.58
N LEU A 15 -4.68 -3.57 -2.30
CA LEU A 15 -3.97 -4.33 -1.27
C LEU A 15 -4.58 -5.73 -1.05
N MET A 16 -5.91 -5.88 -1.16
CA MET A 16 -6.55 -7.20 -1.10
C MET A 16 -6.17 -8.10 -2.28
N ALA A 17 -6.06 -7.55 -3.49
CA ALA A 17 -5.56 -8.29 -4.66
C ALA A 17 -4.12 -8.76 -4.43
N ILE A 18 -3.25 -7.86 -3.96
CA ILE A 18 -1.86 -8.21 -3.59
C ILE A 18 -1.83 -9.30 -2.51
N LYS A 19 -2.69 -9.22 -1.50
CA LYS A 19 -2.77 -10.23 -0.45
C LYS A 19 -3.16 -11.61 -1.00
N ARG A 20 -4.02 -11.64 -2.02
CA ARG A 20 -4.50 -12.88 -2.63
C ARG A 20 -3.47 -13.50 -3.60
N GLU A 21 -2.80 -12.67 -4.38
CA GLU A 21 -2.00 -13.09 -5.53
C GLU A 21 -0.49 -12.95 -5.31
N GLY A 22 -0.07 -12.05 -4.43
CA GLY A 22 1.33 -11.74 -4.16
C GLY A 22 2.01 -12.77 -3.24
N THR A 23 3.29 -12.99 -3.47
CA THR A 23 4.15 -13.81 -2.62
C THR A 23 4.38 -13.15 -1.25
N GLU A 24 4.73 -13.94 -0.22
CA GLU A 24 5.07 -13.40 1.11
C GLU A 24 6.19 -12.34 1.04
N ALA A 25 7.21 -12.57 0.20
CA ALA A 25 8.28 -11.60 -0.05
C ALA A 25 7.71 -10.29 -0.61
N PHE A 26 6.79 -10.35 -1.57
CA PHE A 26 6.15 -9.15 -2.11
C PHE A 26 5.33 -8.42 -1.06
N ARG A 27 4.55 -9.14 -0.26
CA ARG A 27 3.73 -8.57 0.84
C ARG A 27 4.59 -7.84 1.87
N ALA A 28 5.79 -8.35 2.16
CA ALA A 28 6.75 -7.70 3.06
C ALA A 28 7.32 -6.38 2.49
N THR A 29 7.36 -6.20 1.17
CA THR A 29 7.85 -4.96 0.54
C THR A 29 6.86 -3.81 0.54
N VAL A 30 5.61 -4.03 0.98
CA VAL A 30 4.58 -2.98 1.02
C VAL A 30 4.92 -2.00 2.15
N ILE A 31 5.02 -0.72 1.80
CA ILE A 31 5.30 0.37 2.74
C ILE A 31 4.21 1.41 2.61
N GLY A 32 3.51 1.70 3.70
CA GLY A 32 2.52 2.77 3.78
C GLY A 32 3.11 3.98 4.50
N ARG A 33 2.83 5.18 3.98
CA ARG A 33 3.14 6.46 4.63
C ARG A 33 1.86 7.07 5.18
N GLN A 34 1.89 7.46 6.45
CA GLN A 34 0.81 8.17 7.10
C GLN A 34 0.91 9.69 6.87
N SER A 35 -0.17 10.42 7.13
CA SER A 35 -0.21 11.89 6.98
C SER A 35 0.75 12.63 7.91
N ASP A 36 1.10 12.02 9.05
CA ASP A 36 2.12 12.53 9.99
C ASP A 36 3.56 12.22 9.54
N GLY A 37 3.74 11.56 8.40
CA GLY A 37 5.03 11.18 7.85
C GLY A 37 5.59 9.86 8.40
N SER A 38 4.91 9.18 9.33
CA SER A 38 5.33 7.87 9.83
C SER A 38 5.15 6.76 8.78
N GLU A 39 5.98 5.72 8.86
CA GLU A 39 5.95 4.57 7.95
C GLU A 39 5.39 3.32 8.61
N VAL A 40 4.65 2.55 7.82
CA VAL A 40 4.04 1.28 8.20
C VAL A 40 4.51 0.22 7.22
N PHE A 41 5.18 -0.81 7.73
CA PHE A 41 5.77 -1.86 6.91
C PHE A 41 4.89 -3.12 6.90
N GLY A 42 4.82 -3.76 5.75
CA GLY A 42 4.09 -5.00 5.53
C GLY A 42 2.63 -4.79 5.18
N LEU A 43 2.14 -5.60 4.24
CA LEU A 43 0.80 -5.50 3.68
C LEU A 43 -0.30 -5.48 4.74
N GLU A 44 -0.26 -6.37 5.72
CA GLU A 44 -1.31 -6.53 6.72
C GLU A 44 -1.46 -5.28 7.59
N ARG A 45 -0.32 -4.69 8.00
CA ARG A 45 -0.31 -3.47 8.82
C ARG A 45 -0.75 -2.28 8.01
N VAL A 46 -0.29 -2.15 6.76
CA VAL A 46 -0.73 -1.08 5.85
C VAL A 46 -2.22 -1.18 5.58
N LEU A 47 -2.75 -2.37 5.31
CA LEU A 47 -4.18 -2.60 5.10
C LEU A 47 -5.02 -2.22 6.33
N LEU A 48 -4.54 -2.54 7.54
CA LEU A 48 -5.21 -2.16 8.78
C LEU A 48 -5.29 -0.63 8.92
N GLN A 49 -4.16 0.07 8.76
CA GLN A 49 -4.11 1.54 8.88
C GLN A 49 -4.87 2.25 7.75
N LEU A 50 -4.89 1.66 6.54
CA LEU A 50 -5.64 2.19 5.41
C LEU A 50 -7.15 2.15 5.66
N ARG A 51 -7.67 1.07 6.24
CA ARG A 51 -9.10 0.94 6.55
C ARG A 51 -9.60 2.01 7.52
N VAL A 52 -8.75 2.42 8.47
CA VAL A 52 -9.06 3.51 9.42
C VAL A 52 -8.66 4.90 8.91
N GLY A 53 -8.26 5.02 7.64
CA GLY A 53 -8.00 6.31 6.99
C GLY A 53 -6.70 6.99 7.38
N ARG A 54 -5.70 6.24 7.87
CA ARG A 54 -4.42 6.81 8.33
C ARG A 54 -3.31 6.82 7.27
N ILE A 55 -3.47 6.04 6.19
CA ILE A 55 -2.48 5.96 5.10
C ILE A 55 -2.78 7.05 4.05
N ALA A 56 -1.79 7.91 3.79
CA ALA A 56 -1.83 8.93 2.75
C ALA A 56 -1.40 8.37 1.39
N TYR A 57 -0.39 7.51 1.37
CA TYR A 57 0.00 6.73 0.19
C TYR A 57 0.72 5.45 0.59
N PHE A 58 0.81 4.47 -0.30
CA PHE A 58 1.66 3.31 -0.11
C PHE A 58 2.45 2.98 -1.38
N SER A 59 3.59 2.31 -1.19
CA SER A 59 4.35 1.72 -2.28
C SER A 59 4.29 0.20 -2.22
N CYS A 60 4.13 -0.43 -3.37
CA CYS A 60 4.17 -1.89 -3.56
C CYS A 60 4.85 -2.20 -4.89
N GLY A 61 5.61 -3.29 -4.98
CA GLY A 61 6.33 -3.59 -6.20
C GLY A 61 7.70 -4.23 -5.94
N ASN A 62 8.28 -4.75 -7.01
CA ASN A 62 9.60 -5.38 -6.98
C ASN A 62 10.66 -4.26 -6.97
N SER A 63 11.93 -4.58 -6.65
CA SER A 63 13.02 -3.60 -6.64
C SER A 63 13.14 -2.80 -7.95
N SER A 64 12.77 -3.40 -9.08
CA SER A 64 12.82 -2.79 -10.41
C SER A 64 11.54 -2.03 -10.80
N ASP A 65 10.40 -2.31 -10.18
CA ASP A 65 9.10 -1.71 -10.52
C ASP A 65 8.27 -1.48 -9.26
N ARG A 66 8.57 -0.37 -8.58
CA ARG A 66 7.73 0.17 -7.50
C ARG A 66 6.58 0.97 -8.07
N ASP A 67 5.37 0.64 -7.66
CA ASP A 67 4.21 1.49 -7.80
C ASP A 67 4.02 2.32 -6.54
N ILE A 68 3.61 3.57 -6.69
CA ILE A 68 3.15 4.44 -5.60
C ILE A 68 1.68 4.73 -5.80
N VAL A 69 0.88 4.53 -4.75
CA VAL A 69 -0.57 4.68 -4.78
C VAL A 69 -0.98 5.71 -3.73
N PHE A 70 -1.39 6.88 -4.20
CA PHE A 70 -1.91 7.97 -3.38
C PHE A 70 -3.40 7.76 -3.08
N VAL A 71 -3.77 8.01 -1.82
CA VAL A 71 -5.13 7.81 -1.31
C VAL A 71 -5.82 9.17 -1.16
N SER A 72 -6.94 9.35 -1.85
CA SER A 72 -7.87 10.48 -1.69
C SER A 72 -9.08 10.14 -0.81
#